data_AF-A0A1Z2TPV8-F1
#
_entry.id   AF-A0A1Z2TPV8-F1
#
_cell.length_a   1.000
_cell.length_b   1.000
_cell.length_c   1.000
_cell.angle_alpha   90.00
_cell.angle_beta   90.00
_cell.angle_gamma   90.00
#
_symmetry.space_group_name_H-M   'P 1'
#
loop_
_entity.id
_entity.type
_entity.pdbx_description
1 polymer ?
#
loop_
_entity_poly.entity_id
_entity_poly.type
_entity_poly.pdbx_seq_one_letter_code
_entity_poly.pdbx_strand_id
1 'polypeptide(L)'
;MRFNRHVLAIAVIPLLVAIVAGSYLVRWLAVLALGALLAFLLFGFEIRAPLPTRERLERVERKTDVERVVTLIERAKRGRVARSLLEEKIAEIYATLSEDYNQTFHSLTSEPNEAIQALRSEGDFLDNLERALKIVEEDLYEDRGGKLQG
;
A
#
# COMPACT_ATOMS: atom_id res chain seq x y z
N MET A 1 36.41 -2.30 0.59
CA MET A 1 36.68 -0.98 -0.02
C MET A 1 38.12 -0.94 -0.52
N ARG A 2 38.36 -1.08 -1.83
CA ARG A 2 39.68 -0.79 -2.41
C ARG A 2 39.66 0.69 -2.80
N PHE A 3 40.18 1.57 -1.93
CA PHE A 3 40.43 2.94 -2.33
C PHE A 3 41.45 2.91 -3.48
N ASN A 4 40.98 3.25 -4.68
CA ASN A 4 41.84 3.33 -5.85
C ASN A 4 42.88 4.42 -5.58
N ARG A 5 44.16 4.03 -5.53
CA ARG A 5 45.31 4.94 -5.31
C ARG A 5 45.28 6.14 -6.27
N HIS A 6 44.69 5.97 -7.45
CA HIS A 6 44.48 7.01 -8.44
C HIS A 6 43.50 8.11 -8.00
N VAL A 7 42.42 7.76 -7.28
CA VAL A 7 41.45 8.75 -6.76
C VAL A 7 42.08 9.59 -5.66
N LEU A 8 42.88 8.94 -4.81
CA LEU A 8 43.65 9.65 -3.77
C LEU A 8 44.68 10.60 -4.39
N ALA A 9 45.38 10.18 -5.44
CA ALA A 9 46.34 11.01 -6.15
C ALA A 9 45.69 12.25 -6.81
N ILE A 10 44.52 12.08 -7.44
CA ILE A 10 43.77 13.19 -8.06
C ILE A 10 43.34 14.24 -7.02
N ALA A 11 43.01 13.82 -5.79
CA ALA A 11 42.63 14.72 -4.71
C ALA A 11 43.83 15.41 -4.03
N VAL A 12 44.97 14.73 -3.91
CA VAL A 12 46.15 15.23 -3.18
C VAL A 12 46.99 16.21 -4.01
N ILE A 13 47.09 16.04 -5.32
CA ILE A 13 47.86 16.93 -6.21
C ILE A 13 47.37 18.39 -6.16
N PRO A 14 46.07 18.71 -6.32
CA PRO A 14 45.59 20.10 -6.24
C PRO A 14 45.72 20.69 -4.83
N LEU A 15 45.61 19.88 -3.78
CA LEU A 15 45.82 20.31 -2.40
C LEU A 15 47.28 20.74 -2.16
N LEU A 16 48.24 19.97 -2.68
CA LEU A 16 49.67 20.32 -2.60
C LEU A 16 50.00 21.57 -3.44
N VAL A 17 49.40 21.71 -4.62
CA VAL A 17 49.57 22.91 -5.47
C VAL A 17 49.00 24.16 -4.78
N ALA A 18 47.87 24.05 -4.07
CA ALA A 18 47.27 25.14 -3.32
C ALA A 18 48.09 25.60 -2.10
N ILE A 19 48.88 24.70 -1.50
CA ILE A 19 49.75 25.00 -0.35
C ILE A 19 51.07 25.63 -0.81
N VAL A 20 51.63 25.18 -1.94
CA VAL A 20 52.95 25.61 -2.41
C VAL A 20 52.88 26.91 -3.22
N ALA A 21 51.81 27.14 -3.98
CA ALA A 21 51.66 28.35 -4.76
C ALA A 21 51.05 29.47 -3.89
N GLY A 22 51.88 30.34 -3.33
CA GLY A 22 51.48 31.55 -2.58
C GLY A 22 50.70 32.59 -3.40
N SER A 23 50.22 32.24 -4.59
CA SER A 23 49.40 33.08 -5.45
C SER A 23 47.92 32.82 -5.18
N TYR A 24 47.22 33.88 -4.77
CA TYR A 24 45.77 33.89 -4.50
C TYR A 24 44.95 33.25 -5.63
N LEU A 25 45.32 33.51 -6.88
CA LEU A 25 44.66 33.01 -8.09
C LEU A 25 44.72 31.48 -8.19
N VAL A 26 45.89 30.90 -7.89
CA VAL A 26 46.11 29.45 -7.93
C VAL A 26 45.32 28.75 -6.82
N ARG A 27 45.23 29.38 -5.64
CA ARG A 27 44.41 28.88 -4.53
C ARG A 27 42.94 28.78 -4.92
N TRP A 28 42.39 29.82 -5.55
CA TRP A 28 40.99 29.82 -5.98
C TRP A 28 40.71 28.80 -7.08
N LEU A 29 41.63 28.64 -8.04
CA LEU A 29 41.52 27.59 -9.05
C LEU A 29 41.51 26.19 -8.42
N ALA A 30 42.35 25.94 -7.41
CA ALA A 30 42.36 24.68 -6.69
C ALA A 30 41.05 24.45 -5.90
N VAL A 31 40.51 25.47 -5.24
CA VAL A 31 39.21 25.38 -4.54
C VAL A 31 38.07 25.05 -5.52
N LEU A 32 38.02 25.72 -6.67
CA LEU A 32 37.00 25.46 -7.70
C LEU A 32 37.13 24.05 -8.28
N ALA A 33 38.35 23.59 -8.57
CA ALA A 33 38.60 22.24 -9.06
C ALA A 33 38.19 21.18 -8.01
N LEU A 34 38.50 21.41 -6.73
CA LEU A 34 38.13 20.50 -5.65
C LEU A 34 36.61 20.46 -5.44
N GLY A 35 35.94 21.62 -5.53
CA GLY A 35 34.48 21.71 -5.47
C GLY A 35 33.79 20.99 -6.63
N ALA A 36 34.31 21.14 -7.85
CA ALA A 36 33.81 20.43 -9.03
C ALA A 36 34.02 18.90 -8.92
N LEU A 37 35.18 18.48 -8.43
CA LEU A 37 35.48 17.06 -8.16
C LEU A 37 34.53 16.49 -7.10
N LEU A 38 34.28 17.24 -6.03
CA LEU A 38 33.36 16.84 -4.97
C LEU A 38 31.92 16.73 -5.50
N ALA A 39 31.46 17.70 -6.29
CA ALA A 39 30.15 17.63 -6.95
C ALA A 39 30.08 16.42 -7.89
N PHE A 40 31.11 16.17 -8.68
CA PHE A 40 31.18 14.99 -9.54
C PHE A 40 31.17 13.68 -8.75
N LEU A 41 31.81 13.61 -7.59
CA LEU A 41 31.73 12.42 -6.73
C LEU A 41 30.34 12.26 -6.09
N LEU A 42 29.74 13.34 -5.60
CA LEU A 42 28.43 13.29 -4.94
C LEU A 42 27.29 12.97 -5.91
N PHE A 43 27.35 13.52 -7.13
CA PHE A 43 26.30 13.35 -8.15
C PHE A 43 26.63 12.24 -9.16
N GLY A 44 27.91 12.01 -9.48
CA GLY A 44 28.35 10.99 -10.43
C GLY A 44 28.51 9.59 -9.82
N PHE A 45 28.83 9.48 -8.52
CA PHE A 45 28.43 8.31 -7.73
C PHE A 45 27.04 8.58 -7.19
N GLU A 46 26.09 8.61 -8.11
CA GLU A 46 24.67 8.49 -7.82
C GLU A 46 24.52 7.48 -6.68
N ILE A 47 23.93 7.95 -5.59
CA ILE A 47 23.72 7.24 -4.33
C ILE A 47 22.96 5.95 -4.67
N ARG A 48 23.70 4.91 -5.07
CA ARG A 48 23.34 3.52 -4.81
C ARG A 48 23.54 3.31 -3.32
N ALA A 49 22.86 4.11 -2.50
CA ALA A 49 22.26 3.50 -1.35
C ALA A 49 21.24 2.56 -2.00
N PRO A 50 21.46 1.23 -2.00
CA PRO A 50 20.29 0.40 -2.00
C PRO A 50 19.51 0.91 -0.79
N LEU A 51 18.47 1.72 -1.03
CA LEU A 51 17.34 1.62 -0.14
C LEU A 51 17.12 0.11 -0.02
N PRO A 52 16.88 -0.43 1.17
CA PRO A 52 16.33 -1.76 1.26
C PRO A 52 14.98 -1.68 0.54
N THR A 53 15.01 -1.82 -0.79
CA THR A 53 13.89 -2.20 -1.60
C THR A 53 13.56 -3.52 -0.98
N ARG A 54 12.56 -3.50 -0.12
CA ARG A 54 11.95 -4.69 0.43
C ARG A 54 11.64 -5.51 -0.81
N GLU A 55 12.49 -6.48 -1.12
CA GLU A 55 12.19 -7.57 -2.03
C GLU A 55 11.13 -8.44 -1.34
N ARG A 56 9.97 -7.83 -1.05
CA ARG A 56 8.72 -8.50 -1.24
C ARG A 56 8.30 -8.22 -2.68
N LEU A 57 9.13 -8.73 -3.60
CA LEU A 57 8.57 -9.44 -4.75
C LEU A 57 7.97 -10.74 -4.21
N GLU A 58 6.99 -10.62 -3.30
CA GLU A 58 5.89 -11.56 -3.37
C GLU A 58 5.36 -11.33 -4.78
N ARG A 59 5.42 -12.37 -5.61
CA ARG A 59 4.50 -12.49 -6.73
C ARG A 59 3.12 -12.30 -6.12
N VAL A 60 2.66 -11.05 -6.10
CA VAL A 60 1.23 -10.77 -6.12
C VAL A 60 0.84 -11.18 -7.53
N GLU A 61 0.75 -12.49 -7.76
CA GLU A 61 -0.25 -13.03 -8.65
C GLU A 61 -1.49 -12.26 -8.25
N ARG A 62 -1.91 -11.32 -9.12
CA ARG A 62 -3.11 -10.54 -8.88
C ARG A 62 -4.23 -11.56 -8.90
N LYS A 63 -4.48 -12.18 -7.74
CA LYS A 63 -5.63 -13.02 -7.51
C LYS A 63 -6.81 -12.18 -7.97
N THR A 64 -7.53 -12.72 -8.93
CA THR A 64 -8.77 -12.12 -9.41
C THR A 64 -9.66 -11.82 -8.20
N ASP A 65 -10.50 -10.79 -8.28
CA ASP A 65 -11.33 -10.41 -7.13
C ASP A 65 -12.18 -11.59 -6.62
N VAL A 66 -12.57 -12.48 -7.53
CA VAL A 66 -13.21 -13.78 -7.23
C VAL A 66 -12.33 -14.67 -6.36
N GLU A 67 -11.08 -14.93 -6.74
CA GLU A 67 -10.16 -15.74 -5.94
C GLU A 67 -9.89 -15.14 -4.56
N ARG A 68 -9.87 -13.81 -4.46
CA ARG A 68 -9.71 -13.11 -3.18
C ARG A 68 -10.92 -13.34 -2.29
N VAL A 69 -12.14 -13.24 -2.83
CA VAL A 69 -13.39 -13.50 -2.10
C VAL A 69 -13.46 -14.97 -1.69
N VAL A 70 -13.14 -15.91 -2.57
CA VAL A 70 -13.09 -17.35 -2.24
C VAL A 70 -12.11 -17.62 -1.10
N THR A 71 -10.90 -17.02 -1.17
CA THR A 71 -9.90 -17.15 -0.10
C THR A 71 -10.40 -16.55 1.23
N LEU A 72 -11.17 -15.46 1.19
CA LEU A 72 -11.77 -14.85 2.38
C LEU A 72 -12.86 -15.74 2.99
N ILE A 73 -13.74 -16.33 2.17
CA ILE A 73 -14.78 -17.27 2.60
C ILE A 73 -14.14 -18.51 3.25
N GLU A 74 -13.10 -19.06 2.64
CA GLU A 74 -12.38 -20.23 3.17
C GLU A 74 -11.73 -19.92 4.53
N ARG A 75 -11.17 -18.71 4.70
CA ARG A 75 -10.63 -18.23 5.98
C ARG A 75 -11.73 -17.98 7.01
N ALA A 76 -12.89 -17.47 6.59
CA ALA A 76 -14.03 -17.19 7.45
C ALA A 76 -14.65 -18.47 8.03
N LYS A 77 -14.56 -19.60 7.32
CA LYS A 77 -14.96 -20.91 7.86
C LYS A 77 -14.23 -21.23 9.17
N ARG A 78 -12.94 -20.90 9.28
CA ARG A 78 -12.06 -21.25 10.41
C ARG A 78 -11.78 -20.12 11.40
N GLY A 79 -11.92 -18.85 10.98
CA GLY A 79 -11.48 -17.69 11.78
C GLY A 79 -12.55 -16.64 11.99
N ARG A 80 -12.74 -16.22 13.26
CA ARG A 80 -13.69 -15.16 13.65
C ARG A 80 -13.41 -13.82 12.96
N VAL A 81 -12.14 -13.49 12.74
CA VAL A 81 -11.70 -12.25 12.06
C VAL A 81 -12.11 -12.22 10.59
N ALA A 82 -12.03 -13.36 9.90
CA ALA A 82 -12.45 -13.42 8.51
C ALA A 82 -13.98 -13.40 8.37
N ARG A 83 -14.73 -13.86 9.39
CA ARG A 83 -16.18 -13.68 9.46
C ARG A 83 -16.58 -12.22 9.64
N SER A 84 -15.91 -11.50 10.54
CA SER A 84 -16.19 -10.06 10.73
C SER A 84 -15.85 -9.24 9.47
N LEU A 85 -14.82 -9.64 8.71
CA LEU A 85 -14.52 -9.00 7.41
C LEU A 85 -15.63 -9.25 6.37
N LEU A 86 -16.30 -10.40 6.40
CA LEU A 86 -17.45 -10.65 5.53
C LEU A 86 -18.68 -9.87 5.98
N GLU A 87 -18.93 -9.75 7.29
CA GLU A 87 -19.98 -8.87 7.83
C GLU A 87 -19.76 -7.41 7.38
N GLU A 88 -18.52 -6.93 7.45
CA GLU A 88 -18.14 -5.59 6.99
C GLU A 88 -18.42 -5.40 5.50
N LYS A 89 -18.12 -6.40 4.66
CA LYS A 89 -18.39 -6.35 3.22
C LYS A 89 -19.88 -6.34 2.91
N ILE A 90 -20.70 -7.07 3.66
CA ILE A 90 -22.17 -7.02 3.51
C ILE A 90 -22.69 -5.64 3.93
N ALA A 91 -22.23 -5.10 5.06
CA ALA A 91 -22.61 -3.75 5.51
C ALA A 91 -22.20 -2.67 4.50
N GLU A 92 -21.03 -2.80 3.87
CA GLU A 92 -20.54 -1.90 2.82
C GLU A 92 -21.46 -1.89 1.58
N ILE A 93 -22.05 -3.04 1.21
CA ILE A 93 -23.03 -3.12 0.11
C ILE A 93 -24.24 -2.24 0.42
N TYR A 94 -24.84 -2.41 1.61
CA TYR A 94 -26.00 -1.61 2.03
C TYR A 94 -25.65 -0.12 2.18
N ALA A 95 -24.49 0.21 2.74
CA ALA A 95 -24.04 1.59 2.87
C ALA A 95 -23.83 2.27 1.50
N THR A 96 -23.35 1.51 0.50
CA THR A 96 -23.18 2.02 -0.87
C THR A 96 -24.51 2.29 -1.58
N LEU A 97 -25.57 1.55 -1.22
CA LEU A 97 -26.92 1.74 -1.77
C LEU A 97 -27.67 2.90 -1.09
N SER A 98 -27.34 3.19 0.17
CA SER A 98 -27.95 4.25 0.96
C SER A 98 -27.49 5.65 0.55
N GLU A 99 -28.32 6.66 0.81
CA GLU A 99 -27.97 8.07 0.55
C GLU A 99 -26.88 8.60 1.50
N ASP A 100 -26.81 8.08 2.74
CA ASP A 100 -25.77 8.40 3.72
C ASP A 100 -24.97 7.16 4.10
N TYR A 101 -23.83 7.01 3.44
CA TYR A 101 -22.89 5.90 3.61
C TYR A 101 -22.42 5.75 5.07
N ASN A 102 -22.01 6.85 5.71
CA ASN A 102 -21.41 6.78 7.06
C ASN A 102 -22.48 6.44 8.10
N GLN A 103 -23.64 7.06 8.01
CA GLN A 103 -24.73 6.79 8.95
C GLN A 103 -25.20 5.34 8.85
N THR A 104 -25.39 4.84 7.63
CA THR A 104 -25.88 3.47 7.38
C THR A 104 -24.85 2.41 7.75
N PHE A 105 -23.57 2.64 7.47
CA PHE A 105 -22.52 1.70 7.87
C PHE A 105 -22.39 1.58 9.40
N HIS A 106 -22.44 2.71 10.11
CA HIS A 106 -22.39 2.73 11.58
C HIS A 106 -23.66 2.17 12.23
N SER A 107 -24.83 2.42 11.64
CA SER A 107 -26.09 1.84 12.13
C SER A 107 -26.10 0.34 11.97
N LEU A 108 -25.68 -0.22 10.82
CA LEU A 108 -25.61 -1.66 10.58
C LEU A 108 -24.61 -2.40 11.48
N THR A 109 -23.60 -1.69 12.00
CA THR A 109 -22.68 -2.23 13.00
C THR A 109 -23.36 -2.40 14.37
N SER A 110 -24.28 -1.48 14.71
CA SER A 110 -24.96 -1.43 16.01
C SER A 110 -26.28 -2.21 16.02
N GLU A 111 -27.05 -2.08 14.94
CA GLU A 111 -28.32 -2.74 14.66
C GLU A 111 -28.17 -3.55 13.35
N PRO A 112 -27.74 -4.82 13.44
CA PRO A 112 -27.53 -5.64 12.26
C PRO A 112 -28.86 -5.94 11.58
N ASN A 113 -28.91 -5.79 10.25
CA ASN A 113 -30.06 -6.17 9.44
C ASN A 113 -30.22 -7.71 9.36
N GLU A 114 -31.32 -8.17 8.75
CA GLU A 114 -31.64 -9.59 8.63
C GLU A 114 -30.51 -10.41 7.97
N ALA A 115 -29.82 -9.84 6.98
CA ALA A 115 -28.68 -10.47 6.33
C ALA A 115 -27.49 -10.67 7.28
N ILE A 116 -27.10 -9.65 8.06
CA ILE A 116 -26.00 -9.77 9.03
C ILE A 116 -26.39 -10.69 10.19
N GLN A 117 -27.66 -10.68 10.61
CA GLN A 117 -28.17 -11.62 11.63
C GLN A 117 -28.16 -13.08 11.14
N ALA A 118 -28.54 -13.31 9.88
CA ALA A 118 -28.46 -14.62 9.24
C ALA A 118 -27.00 -15.12 9.21
N LEU A 119 -26.03 -14.25 8.92
CA LEU A 119 -24.61 -14.60 8.94
C LEU A 119 -24.08 -14.93 10.35
N ARG A 120 -24.60 -14.25 11.39
CA ARG A 120 -24.25 -14.47 12.80
C ARG A 120 -24.94 -15.66 13.46
N SER A 121 -25.94 -16.24 12.80
CA SER A 121 -26.72 -17.36 13.32
C SER A 121 -25.83 -18.58 13.64
N GLU A 122 -26.23 -19.39 14.62
CA GLU A 122 -25.51 -20.63 14.95
C GLU A 122 -25.74 -21.69 13.86
N GLY A 123 -24.69 -22.37 13.40
CA GLY A 123 -24.78 -23.39 12.34
C GLY A 123 -23.55 -23.50 11.43
N ASP A 124 -23.69 -24.14 10.27
CA ASP A 124 -22.66 -24.10 9.22
C ASP A 124 -22.59 -22.67 8.66
N PHE A 125 -21.39 -22.11 8.72
CA PHE A 125 -21.10 -20.76 8.23
C PHE A 125 -21.45 -20.59 6.75
N LEU A 126 -21.23 -21.61 5.92
CA LEU A 126 -21.51 -21.50 4.48
C LEU A 126 -23.01 -21.41 4.21
N ASP A 127 -23.82 -22.22 4.89
CA ASP A 127 -25.28 -22.18 4.76
C ASP A 127 -25.85 -20.85 5.29
N ASN A 128 -25.22 -20.27 6.32
CA ASN A 128 -25.58 -18.96 6.85
C ASN A 128 -25.20 -17.82 5.89
N LEU A 129 -24.04 -17.93 5.25
CA LEU A 129 -23.60 -16.97 4.23
C LEU A 129 -24.49 -17.02 2.99
N GLU A 130 -24.88 -18.21 2.54
CA GLU A 130 -25.81 -18.38 1.42
C GLU A 130 -27.16 -17.71 1.72
N ARG A 131 -27.71 -17.94 2.92
CA ARG A 131 -28.94 -17.28 3.36
C ARG A 131 -28.81 -15.76 3.43
N ALA A 132 -27.71 -15.26 4.01
CA ALA A 132 -27.44 -13.83 4.10
C ALA A 132 -27.35 -13.18 2.71
N LEU A 133 -26.67 -13.82 1.76
CA LEU A 133 -26.55 -13.33 0.39
C LEU A 133 -27.88 -13.34 -0.36
N LYS A 134 -28.73 -14.35 -0.11
CA LYS A 134 -30.07 -14.40 -0.71
C LYS A 134 -30.97 -13.26 -0.22
N ILE A 135 -30.89 -12.92 1.06
CA ILE A 135 -31.60 -11.75 1.62
C ILE A 135 -31.10 -10.46 0.99
N VAL A 136 -29.77 -10.30 0.87
CA VAL A 136 -29.17 -9.13 0.21
C VAL A 136 -29.62 -9.01 -1.25
N GLU A 137 -29.71 -10.14 -1.96
CA GLU A 137 -30.20 -10.17 -3.33
C GLU A 137 -31.67 -9.73 -3.42
N GLU A 138 -32.52 -10.25 -2.53
CA GLU A 138 -33.95 -9.87 -2.46
C GLU A 138 -34.12 -8.37 -2.18
N ASP A 139 -33.43 -7.84 -1.15
CA ASP A 139 -33.44 -6.42 -0.80
C ASP A 139 -32.97 -5.54 -1.97
N LEU A 140 -31.93 -5.97 -2.69
CA LEU A 140 -31.40 -5.28 -3.86
C LEU A 140 -32.40 -5.23 -5.02
N TYR A 141 -33.16 -6.31 -5.24
CA TYR A 141 -34.18 -6.37 -6.28
C TYR A 141 -35.39 -5.50 -5.92
N GLU A 142 -35.82 -5.52 -4.65
CA GLU A 142 -36.94 -4.71 -4.17
C GLU A 142 -36.63 -3.20 -4.21
N ASP A 143 -35.45 -2.78 -3.73
CA ASP A 143 -35.02 -1.37 -3.77
C ASP A 143 -34.89 -0.85 -5.21
N ARG A 144 -34.43 -1.70 -6.14
CA ARG A 144 -34.39 -1.37 -7.57
C ARG A 144 -35.79 -1.30 -8.20
N GLY A 145 -36.75 -2.06 -7.69
CA GLY A 145 -38.16 -2.03 -8.11
C GLY A 145 -38.91 -0.76 -7.67
N GLY A 146 -38.56 -0.20 -6.51
CA GLY A 146 -39.15 1.04 -5.98
C GLY A 146 -38.73 2.30 -6.74
N LYS A 147 -37.49 2.37 -7.23
CA LYS A 147 -36.97 3.53 -7.99
C LYS A 147 -37.52 3.70 -9.40
N LEU A 148 -38.22 2.70 -9.94
CA LEU A 148 -38.80 2.76 -11.30
C LEU A 148 -40.27 3.23 -11.33
N GLN A 149 -40.87 3.57 -10.19
CA GLN A 149 -42.25 4.07 -10.08
C GLN A 149 -42.35 5.53 -9.57
N GLY A 150 -41.24 6.27 -9.51
CA GLY A 150 -41.21 7.69 -9.13
C GLY A 150 -41.11 8.63 -10.32
#